data_AF-A0A447NYC5-F1
#
_entry.id   AF-A0A447NYC5-F1
#
_cell.length_a   1.000
_cell.length_b   1.000
_cell.length_c   1.000
_cell.angle_alpha   90.00
_cell.angle_beta   90.00
_cell.angle_gamma   90.00
#
_symmetry.space_group_name_H-M   'P 1'
#
loop_
_entity.id
_entity.type
_entity.pdbx_description
1 polymer ?
#
loop_
_entity_poly.entity_id
_entity_poly.type
_entity_poly.pdbx_seq_one_letter_code
_entity_poly.pdbx_strand_id
1 'polypeptide(L)'
;MSNDFLDACVQVIRCGFGMPAFNNDEIVIPEFIKLGIEPQDAYDYAAIGCIETAVGGKWGYRCTGMSFINFARVMLAALEGGRDATSGKVFLPQEKALSAGNFNNFDEVMAAWDTQIRYYTRKSIEIEYVVDTMLEENVHDILCSALVDDCIERAKSIKQGGAKYDWVSGLQVGIANLGNSLAAVKKTGLRTGRYRSTAACRRAGR
;
A
#
# COMPACT_ATOMS: atom_id res chain seq x y z
N MET A 1 -24.62 11.43 11.62
CA MET A 1 -24.02 11.70 12.94
C MET A 1 -24.56 13.01 13.50
N SER A 2 -24.95 13.07 14.78
CA SER A 2 -25.40 14.33 15.41
C SER A 2 -24.22 15.19 15.86
N ASN A 3 -24.43 16.50 15.99
CA ASN A 3 -23.41 17.43 16.50
C ASN A 3 -22.97 17.08 17.93
N ASP A 4 -23.91 16.64 18.79
CA ASP A 4 -23.62 16.27 20.17
C ASP A 4 -22.62 15.10 20.25
N PHE A 5 -22.77 14.10 19.39
CA PHE A 5 -21.85 12.96 19.35
C PHE A 5 -20.47 13.36 18.82
N LEU A 6 -20.43 14.23 17.81
CA LEU A 6 -19.16 14.76 17.29
C LEU A 6 -18.41 15.58 18.34
N ASP A 7 -19.11 16.40 19.13
CA ASP A 7 -18.50 17.13 20.25
C ASP A 7 -17.93 16.16 21.31
N ALA A 8 -18.66 15.10 21.65
CA ALA A 8 -18.16 14.06 22.54
C ALA A 8 -16.87 13.41 22.01
N CYS A 9 -16.76 13.13 20.71
CA CYS A 9 -15.51 12.66 20.10
C CYS A 9 -14.37 13.67 20.29
N VAL A 10 -14.63 14.97 20.09
CA VAL A 10 -13.62 16.03 20.31
C VAL A 10 -13.20 16.11 21.78
N GLN A 11 -14.12 15.92 22.73
CA GLN A 11 -13.78 15.84 24.14
C GLN A 11 -12.79 14.70 24.43
N VAL A 12 -12.95 13.54 23.78
CA VAL A 12 -12.00 12.42 23.89
C VAL A 12 -10.65 12.76 23.23
N ILE A 13 -10.64 13.42 22.06
CA ILE A 13 -9.38 13.87 21.41
C ILE A 13 -8.56 14.76 22.36
N ARG A 14 -9.25 15.65 23.10
CA ARG A 14 -8.61 16.57 24.05
C ARG A 14 -7.92 15.88 25.22
N CYS A 15 -8.22 14.61 25.49
CA CYS A 15 -7.49 13.81 26.46
C CYS A 15 -6.06 13.45 26.00
N GLY A 16 -5.70 13.70 24.74
CA GLY A 16 -4.30 13.70 24.29
C GLY A 16 -3.68 12.33 24.04
N PHE A 17 -4.49 11.28 23.89
CA PHE A 17 -4.01 9.91 23.65
C PHE A 17 -4.26 9.39 22.22
N GLY A 18 -4.67 10.27 21.30
CA GLY A 18 -4.75 9.97 19.85
C GLY A 18 -6.01 9.25 19.38
N MET A 19 -7.09 9.23 20.18
CA MET A 19 -8.38 8.62 19.83
C MET A 19 -9.53 9.64 19.99
N PRO A 20 -10.72 9.38 19.41
CA PRO A 20 -11.04 8.30 18.47
C PRO A 20 -10.41 8.53 17.09
N ALA A 21 -10.20 7.42 16.37
CA ALA A 21 -9.99 7.48 14.93
C ALA A 21 -11.34 7.68 14.21
N PHE A 22 -11.30 8.16 12.97
CA PHE A 22 -12.49 8.38 12.15
C PHE A 22 -12.37 7.61 10.84
N ASN A 23 -13.34 6.73 10.61
CA ASN A 23 -13.65 6.17 9.29
C ASN A 23 -14.84 6.95 8.70
N ASN A 24 -15.03 6.88 7.38
CA ASN A 24 -15.99 7.72 6.67
C ASN A 24 -16.96 6.87 5.83
N ASP A 25 -18.20 6.78 6.28
CA ASP A 25 -19.28 6.04 5.62
C ASP A 25 -19.52 6.54 4.18
N GLU A 26 -19.36 7.84 3.93
CA GLU A 26 -19.60 8.48 2.64
C GLU A 26 -18.64 8.04 1.52
N ILE A 27 -17.55 7.33 1.87
CA ILE A 27 -16.65 6.70 0.91
C ILE A 27 -16.61 5.18 1.05
N VAL A 28 -16.61 4.65 2.28
CA VAL A 28 -16.47 3.20 2.51
C VAL A 28 -17.68 2.45 1.95
N ILE A 29 -18.89 2.85 2.32
CA ILE A 29 -20.12 2.17 1.94
C ILE A 29 -20.31 2.13 0.40
N PRO A 30 -20.22 3.26 -0.34
CA PRO A 30 -20.40 3.22 -1.79
C PRO A 30 -19.31 2.42 -2.51
N GLU A 31 -18.05 2.48 -2.05
CA GLU A 31 -16.97 1.71 -2.69
C GLU A 31 -17.03 0.21 -2.32
N PHE A 32 -17.51 -0.15 -1.12
CA PHE A 32 -17.80 -1.56 -0.77
C PHE A 32 -18.89 -2.14 -1.66
N ILE A 33 -20.00 -1.42 -1.86
CA ILE A 33 -21.08 -1.86 -2.74
C ILE A 33 -20.57 -2.03 -4.18
N LYS A 34 -19.74 -1.09 -4.64
CA LYS A 34 -19.12 -1.14 -5.97
C LYS A 34 -18.16 -2.32 -6.15
N LEU A 35 -17.47 -2.74 -5.08
CA LEU A 35 -16.66 -3.97 -5.09
C LEU A 35 -17.51 -5.25 -5.12
N GLY A 36 -18.80 -5.16 -4.78
CA GLY A 36 -19.72 -6.30 -4.76
C GLY A 36 -20.11 -6.77 -3.36
N ILE A 37 -19.80 -6.00 -2.31
CA ILE A 37 -20.35 -6.22 -0.98
C ILE A 37 -21.85 -5.95 -1.02
N GLU A 38 -22.64 -6.80 -0.35
CA GLU A 38 -24.08 -6.59 -0.27
C GLU A 38 -24.38 -5.33 0.53
N PRO A 39 -25.38 -4.51 0.15
CA PRO A 39 -25.69 -3.28 0.87
C PRO A 39 -25.82 -3.48 2.37
N GLN A 40 -26.59 -4.48 2.84
CA GLN A 40 -26.73 -4.73 4.28
C GLN A 40 -25.39 -4.95 5.00
N ASP A 41 -24.42 -5.58 4.34
CA ASP A 41 -23.11 -5.88 4.90
C ASP A 41 -22.18 -4.65 4.81
N ALA A 42 -22.30 -3.86 3.74
CA ALA A 42 -21.55 -2.62 3.57
C ALA A 42 -21.91 -1.57 4.63
N TYR A 43 -23.18 -1.49 5.03
CA TYR A 43 -23.63 -0.61 6.13
C TYR A 43 -23.21 -1.11 7.52
N ASP A 44 -22.76 -2.37 7.63
CA ASP A 44 -22.32 -3.02 8.88
C ASP A 44 -20.79 -3.25 8.90
N TYR A 45 -20.04 -2.44 8.15
CA TYR A 45 -18.58 -2.50 8.17
C TYR A 45 -18.01 -2.04 9.52
N ALA A 46 -16.80 -2.50 9.84
CA ALA A 46 -16.05 -2.04 10.98
C ALA A 46 -14.59 -1.75 10.59
N ALA A 47 -13.94 -0.89 11.39
CA ALA A 47 -12.49 -0.76 11.35
C ALA A 47 -11.84 -2.01 11.94
N ILE A 48 -10.82 -2.54 11.27
CA ILE A 48 -10.01 -3.66 11.71
C ILE A 48 -8.61 -3.12 11.99
N GLY A 49 -8.00 -3.46 13.13
CA GLY A 49 -6.63 -3.03 13.42
C GLY A 49 -6.45 -1.51 13.50
N CYS A 50 -5.93 -0.90 12.43
CA CYS A 50 -5.60 0.54 12.39
C CYS A 50 -6.71 1.38 11.73
N ILE A 51 -6.81 1.37 10.41
CA ILE A 51 -7.73 2.21 9.63
C ILE A 51 -8.47 1.43 8.54
N GLU A 52 -7.98 0.23 8.22
CA GLU A 52 -8.56 -0.67 7.25
C GLU A 52 -9.97 -1.10 7.68
N THR A 53 -10.82 -1.35 6.70
CA THR A 53 -12.23 -1.64 6.91
C THR A 53 -12.57 -2.99 6.32
N ALA A 54 -13.41 -3.74 7.01
CA ALA A 54 -13.96 -5.01 6.55
C ALA A 54 -15.35 -5.24 7.16
N VAL A 55 -16.05 -6.26 6.68
CA VAL A 55 -17.31 -6.70 7.26
C VAL A 55 -17.03 -7.72 8.36
N GLY A 56 -17.41 -7.40 9.60
CA GLY A 56 -17.16 -8.26 10.76
C GLY A 56 -17.77 -9.64 10.58
N GLY A 57 -17.00 -10.70 10.86
CA GLY A 57 -17.46 -12.09 10.77
C GLY A 57 -17.70 -12.62 9.35
N LYS A 58 -17.49 -11.82 8.29
CA LYS A 58 -17.77 -12.22 6.89
C LYS A 58 -16.58 -12.04 5.95
N TRP A 59 -15.47 -11.48 6.45
CA TRP A 59 -14.30 -11.16 5.64
C TRP A 59 -13.14 -12.11 5.93
N GLY A 60 -12.34 -12.35 4.89
CA GLY A 60 -11.08 -13.06 4.98
C GLY A 60 -10.01 -12.33 5.80
N TYR A 61 -8.80 -12.87 5.79
CA TYR A 61 -7.69 -12.23 6.49
C TYR A 61 -7.18 -10.99 5.75
N ARG A 62 -6.58 -10.06 6.50
CA ARG A 62 -5.72 -8.98 5.97
C ARG A 62 -6.38 -8.11 4.88
N CYS A 63 -7.54 -7.53 5.18
CA CYS A 63 -8.11 -6.43 4.38
C CYS A 63 -7.09 -5.29 4.11
N THR A 64 -6.11 -5.14 5.00
CA THR A 64 -4.78 -4.62 4.68
C THR A 64 -3.67 -5.45 5.35
N GLY A 65 -2.41 -5.14 5.05
CA GLY A 65 -1.26 -5.69 5.77
C GLY A 65 -0.61 -6.88 5.08
N MET A 66 -0.65 -6.95 3.76
CA MET A 66 0.12 -7.92 2.97
C MET A 66 1.61 -7.50 2.91
N SER A 67 2.22 -7.44 1.72
CA SER A 67 3.60 -6.99 1.57
C SER A 67 3.73 -5.46 1.64
N PHE A 68 4.95 -4.99 1.92
CA PHE A 68 5.28 -3.56 2.01
C PHE A 68 6.21 -3.17 0.87
N ILE A 69 5.79 -2.21 0.04
CA ILE A 69 6.63 -1.64 -1.03
C ILE A 69 7.14 -0.27 -0.60
N ASN A 70 8.46 -0.09 -0.60
CA ASN A 70 9.09 1.19 -0.34
C ASN A 70 9.14 2.03 -1.62
N PHE A 71 8.19 2.96 -1.79
CA PHE A 71 8.09 3.79 -2.99
C PHE A 71 9.30 4.70 -3.20
N ALA A 72 9.91 5.21 -2.12
CA ALA A 72 11.09 6.06 -2.22
C ALA A 72 12.29 5.31 -2.83
N ARG A 73 12.53 4.06 -2.43
CA ARG A 73 13.62 3.24 -2.99
C ARG A 73 13.36 2.87 -4.44
N VAL A 74 12.13 2.50 -4.78
CA VAL A 74 11.74 2.23 -6.17
C VAL A 74 11.92 3.48 -7.05
N MET A 75 11.55 4.66 -6.55
CA MET A 75 11.75 5.92 -7.26
C MET A 75 13.24 6.25 -7.43
N LEU A 76 14.08 6.05 -6.42
CA LEU A 76 15.52 6.26 -6.57
C LEU A 76 16.12 5.32 -7.63
N ALA A 77 15.69 4.07 -7.66
CA ALA A 77 16.07 3.14 -8.72
C ALA A 77 15.59 3.61 -10.10
N ALA A 78 14.35 4.08 -10.22
CA ALA A 78 13.81 4.62 -11.47
C ALA A 78 14.58 5.84 -12.00
N LEU A 79 15.19 6.61 -11.11
CA LEU A 79 16.00 7.77 -11.47
C LEU A 79 17.47 7.41 -11.79
N GLU A 80 17.90 6.19 -11.51
CA GLU A 80 19.32 5.83 -11.53
C GLU A 80 19.55 4.42 -12.10
N GLY A 81 19.11 4.19 -13.34
CA GLY A 81 19.44 2.96 -14.07
C GLY A 81 18.83 1.67 -13.49
N GLY A 82 17.84 1.79 -12.62
CA GLY A 82 17.25 0.66 -11.88
C GLY A 82 18.03 0.27 -10.62
N ARG A 83 19.06 1.05 -10.24
CA ARG A 83 19.93 0.76 -9.10
C ARG A 83 19.29 1.23 -7.80
N ASP A 84 19.00 0.29 -6.92
CA ASP A 84 18.64 0.62 -5.55
C ASP A 84 19.85 1.26 -4.83
N ALA A 85 19.70 2.51 -4.41
CA ALA A 85 20.79 3.28 -3.81
C ALA A 85 21.30 2.68 -2.49
N THR A 86 20.45 1.95 -1.77
CA THR A 86 20.79 1.36 -0.46
C THR A 86 21.62 0.08 -0.59
N SER A 87 21.18 -0.88 -1.40
CA SER A 87 21.88 -2.16 -1.57
C SER A 87 22.87 -2.19 -2.73
N GLY A 88 22.78 -1.23 -3.65
CA GLY A 88 23.54 -1.21 -4.90
C GLY A 88 23.09 -2.21 -5.95
N LYS A 89 22.06 -3.02 -5.68
CA LYS A 89 21.53 -4.01 -6.63
C LYS A 89 20.68 -3.34 -7.71
N VAL A 90 20.66 -3.95 -8.90
CA VAL A 90 19.78 -3.60 -10.01
C VAL A 90 18.85 -4.79 -10.26
N PHE A 91 17.59 -4.69 -9.85
CA PHE A 91 16.61 -5.75 -10.05
C PHE A 91 15.92 -5.66 -11.41
N LEU A 92 15.69 -4.43 -11.89
CA LEU A 92 15.17 -4.16 -13.22
C LEU A 92 16.07 -3.10 -13.88
N PRO A 93 16.99 -3.50 -14.77
CA PRO A 93 17.88 -2.56 -15.43
C PRO A 93 17.12 -1.63 -16.39
N GLN A 94 17.59 -0.40 -16.53
CA GLN A 94 17.13 0.56 -17.53
C GLN A 94 18.29 1.44 -18.00
N GLU A 95 18.20 1.99 -19.20
CA GLU A 95 19.26 2.82 -19.79
C GLU A 95 19.32 4.24 -19.19
N LYS A 96 18.16 4.81 -18.85
CA LYS A 96 18.07 6.20 -18.38
C LYS A 96 18.46 6.34 -16.91
N ALA A 97 19.30 7.31 -16.63
CA ALA A 97 19.79 7.64 -15.29
C ALA A 97 20.11 9.13 -15.17
N LEU A 98 19.89 9.70 -13.98
CA LEU A 98 20.29 11.07 -13.66
C LEU A 98 21.81 11.24 -13.71
N SER A 99 22.59 10.24 -13.29
CA SER A 99 24.05 10.27 -13.41
C SER A 99 24.55 10.33 -14.85
N ALA A 100 23.85 9.68 -15.79
CA ALA A 100 24.15 9.72 -17.22
C ALA A 100 23.65 11.01 -17.90
N GLY A 101 22.73 11.75 -17.27
CA GLY A 101 22.16 12.98 -17.83
C GLY A 101 21.37 12.76 -19.11
N ASN A 102 20.80 11.57 -19.31
CA ASN A 102 20.15 11.13 -20.55
C ASN A 102 18.61 11.07 -20.46
N PHE A 103 18.01 11.76 -19.49
CA PHE A 103 16.58 12.09 -19.48
C PHE A 103 16.36 13.40 -20.24
N ASN A 104 15.49 13.38 -21.26
CA ASN A 104 15.19 14.54 -22.09
C ASN A 104 14.08 15.42 -21.50
N ASN A 105 13.13 14.80 -20.80
CA ASN A 105 11.97 15.47 -20.21
C ASN A 105 11.45 14.68 -19.00
N PHE A 106 10.51 15.29 -18.27
CA PHE A 106 9.93 14.69 -17.07
C PHE A 106 9.00 13.50 -17.37
N ASP A 107 8.43 13.41 -18.57
CA ASP A 107 7.56 12.29 -18.93
C ASP A 107 8.37 11.00 -19.05
N GLU A 108 9.62 11.07 -19.51
CA GLU A 108 10.55 9.93 -19.47
C GLU A 108 10.89 9.49 -18.03
N VAL A 109 10.93 10.42 -17.07
CA VAL A 109 11.10 10.09 -15.65
C VAL A 109 9.88 9.34 -15.12
N MET A 110 8.68 9.81 -15.47
CA MET A 110 7.43 9.14 -15.09
C MET A 110 7.31 7.75 -15.75
N ALA A 111 7.73 7.61 -17.00
CA ALA A 111 7.76 6.31 -17.68
C ALA A 111 8.75 5.32 -17.02
N ALA A 112 9.90 5.81 -16.56
CA ALA A 112 10.85 5.00 -15.78
C ALA A 112 10.24 4.57 -14.43
N TRP A 113 9.59 5.51 -13.71
CA TRP A 113 8.85 5.19 -12.49
C TRP A 113 7.79 4.12 -12.74
N ASP A 114 6.93 4.30 -13.74
CA ASP A 114 5.86 3.37 -14.09
C ASP A 114 6.39 1.97 -14.39
N THR A 115 7.50 1.89 -15.13
CA THR A 115 8.17 0.62 -15.46
C THR A 115 8.68 -0.08 -14.22
N GLN A 116 9.38 0.65 -13.34
CA GLN A 116 9.92 0.10 -12.11
C GLN A 116 8.79 -0.33 -11.15
N ILE A 117 7.80 0.51 -10.89
CA ILE A 117 6.75 0.18 -9.92
C ILE A 117 5.89 -1.01 -10.37
N ARG A 118 5.63 -1.17 -11.68
CA ARG A 118 4.93 -2.35 -12.22
C ARG A 118 5.72 -3.64 -11.96
N TYR A 119 7.04 -3.61 -12.13
CA TYR A 119 7.89 -4.75 -11.82
C TYR A 119 7.83 -5.10 -10.33
N TYR A 120 8.04 -4.13 -9.43
CA TYR A 120 8.03 -4.41 -7.99
C TYR A 120 6.64 -4.80 -7.48
N THR A 121 5.57 -4.28 -8.07
CA THR A 121 4.20 -4.71 -7.78
C THR A 121 4.01 -6.18 -8.15
N ARG A 122 4.43 -6.59 -9.35
CA ARG A 122 4.39 -8.02 -9.74
C ARG A 122 5.18 -8.89 -8.78
N LYS A 123 6.41 -8.49 -8.43
CA LYS A 123 7.26 -9.25 -7.50
C LYS A 123 6.68 -9.32 -6.08
N SER A 124 6.00 -8.27 -5.63
CA SER A 124 5.31 -8.29 -4.35
C SER A 124 4.20 -9.34 -4.31
N ILE A 125 3.41 -9.45 -5.39
CA ILE A 125 2.34 -10.44 -5.50
C ILE A 125 2.91 -11.86 -5.65
N GLU A 126 3.99 -12.05 -6.42
CA GLU A 126 4.68 -13.35 -6.52
C GLU A 126 5.13 -13.86 -5.14
N ILE A 127 5.65 -12.96 -4.28
CA ILE A 127 6.06 -13.30 -2.92
C ILE A 127 4.85 -13.59 -2.02
N GLU A 128 3.81 -12.74 -2.08
CA GLU A 128 2.57 -12.93 -1.32
C GLU A 128 1.93 -14.27 -1.62
N TYR A 129 1.86 -14.66 -2.90
CA TYR A 129 1.25 -15.93 -3.32
C TYR A 129 1.94 -17.13 -2.69
N VAL A 130 3.29 -17.14 -2.67
CA VAL A 130 4.06 -18.20 -2.01
C VAL A 130 3.77 -18.23 -0.52
N VAL A 131 3.80 -17.07 0.16
CA VAL A 131 3.56 -16.99 1.60
C VAL A 131 2.16 -17.47 1.95
N ASP A 132 1.14 -17.01 1.23
CA ASP A 132 -0.25 -17.36 1.47
C ASP A 132 -0.53 -18.84 1.23
N THR A 133 0.06 -19.43 0.18
CA THR A 133 -0.06 -20.88 -0.07
C THR A 133 0.54 -21.68 1.09
N MET A 134 1.72 -21.28 1.58
CA MET A 134 2.34 -21.96 2.72
C MET A 134 1.52 -21.80 4.00
N LEU A 135 0.88 -20.65 4.22
CA LEU A 135 -0.03 -20.47 5.36
C LEU A 135 -1.27 -21.36 5.23
N GLU A 136 -1.88 -21.39 4.04
CA GLU A 136 -3.04 -22.22 3.73
C GLU A 136 -2.77 -23.71 3.98
N GLU A 137 -1.59 -24.22 3.60
CA GLU A 137 -1.27 -25.64 3.70
C GLU A 137 -0.84 -26.09 5.10
N ASN A 138 -0.31 -25.19 5.94
CA ASN A 138 0.41 -25.58 7.16
C ASN A 138 -0.23 -25.10 8.48
N VAL A 139 -1.03 -24.03 8.47
CA VAL A 139 -1.48 -23.37 9.71
C VAL A 139 -2.96 -22.97 9.68
N HIS A 140 -3.84 -23.95 9.57
CA HIS A 140 -5.29 -23.71 9.60
C HIS A 140 -5.75 -23.18 10.96
N ASP A 141 -6.29 -21.97 10.98
CA ASP A 141 -6.91 -21.38 12.18
C ASP A 141 -8.33 -21.91 12.39
N ILE A 142 -8.44 -23.02 13.12
CA ILE A 142 -9.71 -23.73 13.34
C ILE A 142 -10.77 -22.84 14.00
N LEU A 143 -10.42 -22.19 15.11
CA LEU A 143 -11.37 -21.35 15.85
C LEU A 143 -11.79 -20.12 15.05
N CYS A 144 -10.83 -19.43 14.41
CA CYS A 144 -11.14 -18.23 13.63
C CYS A 144 -12.05 -18.59 12.45
N SER A 145 -11.74 -19.66 11.73
CA SER A 145 -12.57 -20.11 10.61
C SER A 145 -13.96 -20.53 11.05
N ALA A 146 -14.12 -21.17 12.21
CA ALA A 146 -15.45 -21.53 12.73
C ALA A 146 -16.34 -20.33 13.08
N LEU A 147 -15.77 -19.13 13.19
CA LEU A 147 -16.46 -17.88 13.56
C LEU A 147 -16.60 -16.90 12.38
N VAL A 148 -16.28 -17.33 11.16
CA VAL A 148 -16.38 -16.51 9.95
C VAL A 148 -17.29 -17.20 8.93
N ASP A 149 -18.30 -16.47 8.48
CA ASP A 149 -19.20 -16.90 7.42
C ASP A 149 -18.42 -16.94 6.08
N ASP A 150 -18.50 -17.99 5.25
CA ASP A 150 -19.31 -19.21 5.37
C ASP A 150 -18.41 -20.45 5.58
N CYS A 151 -17.34 -20.33 6.35
CA CYS A 151 -16.30 -21.37 6.44
C CYS A 151 -16.84 -22.74 6.86
N ILE A 152 -17.78 -22.78 7.81
CA ILE A 152 -18.42 -24.03 8.27
C ILE A 152 -19.20 -24.68 7.13
N GLU A 153 -20.08 -23.93 6.46
CA GLU A 153 -20.91 -24.43 5.35
C GLU A 153 -20.04 -24.90 4.18
N ARG A 154 -18.94 -24.19 3.92
CA ARG A 154 -17.99 -24.54 2.85
C ARG A 154 -17.01 -25.64 3.24
N ALA A 155 -17.01 -26.09 4.49
CA ALA A 155 -16.06 -27.05 5.06
C ALA A 155 -14.59 -26.70 4.76
N LYS A 156 -14.25 -25.40 4.83
CA LYS A 156 -12.93 -24.84 4.48
C LYS A 156 -12.50 -23.79 5.50
N SER A 157 -11.20 -23.69 5.75
CA SER A 157 -10.67 -22.57 6.53
C SER A 157 -10.84 -21.23 5.79
N ILE A 158 -10.64 -20.11 6.48
CA ILE A 158 -10.64 -18.79 5.85
C ILE A 158 -9.62 -18.74 4.70
N LYS A 159 -8.40 -19.23 4.94
CA LYS A 159 -7.30 -19.15 3.96
C LYS A 159 -7.50 -20.07 2.74
N GLN A 160 -8.38 -21.05 2.83
CA GLN A 160 -8.82 -21.90 1.73
C GLN A 160 -10.01 -21.31 0.94
N GLY A 161 -10.37 -20.05 1.19
CA GLY A 161 -11.50 -19.36 0.55
C GLY A 161 -12.85 -19.62 1.22
N GLY A 162 -12.88 -19.90 2.51
CA GLY A 162 -14.11 -20.14 3.26
C GLY A 162 -14.94 -18.86 3.53
N ALA A 163 -14.30 -17.69 3.63
CA ALA A 163 -14.97 -16.44 3.97
C ALA A 163 -15.91 -15.96 2.85
N LYS A 164 -16.99 -15.25 3.21
CA LYS A 164 -17.96 -14.66 2.28
C LYS A 164 -17.30 -13.63 1.35
N TYR A 165 -16.44 -12.79 1.91
CA TYR A 165 -15.68 -11.76 1.20
C TYR A 165 -14.18 -11.97 1.40
N ASP A 166 -13.38 -11.79 0.35
CA ASP A 166 -11.93 -11.94 0.43
C ASP A 166 -11.23 -10.91 -0.46
N TRP A 167 -11.04 -9.72 0.09
CA TRP A 167 -10.17 -8.69 -0.48
C TRP A 167 -9.04 -8.38 0.48
N VAL A 168 -7.85 -8.18 -0.10
CA VAL A 168 -6.63 -7.85 0.62
C VAL A 168 -5.93 -6.66 -0.04
N SER A 169 -5.07 -5.97 0.71
CA SER A 169 -4.18 -4.96 0.15
C SER A 169 -2.79 -5.01 0.77
N GLY A 170 -1.76 -4.84 -0.07
CA GLY A 170 -0.41 -4.49 0.39
C GLY A 170 -0.31 -3.04 0.86
N LEU A 171 0.86 -2.67 1.36
CA LEU A 171 1.13 -1.35 1.95
C LEU A 171 2.20 -0.61 1.14
N GLN A 172 1.84 0.59 0.66
CA GLN A 172 2.75 1.45 -0.10
C GLN A 172 3.31 2.53 0.83
N VAL A 173 4.61 2.44 1.12
CA VAL A 173 5.28 3.29 2.11
C VAL A 173 6.01 4.45 1.43
N GLY A 174 5.81 5.66 1.93
CA GLY A 174 6.53 6.86 1.47
C GLY A 174 5.79 7.67 0.39
N ILE A 175 4.46 7.71 0.42
CA ILE A 175 3.61 8.44 -0.54
C ILE A 175 4.03 9.92 -0.65
N ALA A 176 4.16 10.61 0.49
CA ALA A 176 4.57 12.02 0.51
C ALA A 176 6.00 12.21 -0.01
N ASN A 177 6.92 11.30 0.33
CA ASN A 177 8.30 11.34 -0.15
C ASN A 177 8.37 11.20 -1.67
N LEU A 178 7.59 10.28 -2.24
CA LEU A 178 7.48 10.09 -3.70
C LEU A 178 6.98 11.37 -4.37
N GLY A 179 5.83 11.89 -3.93
CA GLY A 179 5.21 13.08 -4.51
C GLY A 179 6.12 14.32 -4.44
N ASN A 180 6.68 14.58 -3.26
CA ASN A 180 7.59 15.73 -3.06
C ASN A 180 8.87 15.60 -3.89
N SER A 181 9.46 14.41 -3.97
CA SER A 181 10.70 14.18 -4.73
C SER A 181 10.48 14.37 -6.22
N LEU A 182 9.41 13.78 -6.78
CA LEU A 182 9.07 13.93 -8.19
C LEU A 182 8.69 15.38 -8.54
N ALA A 183 7.94 16.06 -7.66
CA ALA A 183 7.62 17.48 -7.83
C ALA A 183 8.88 18.36 -7.83
N ALA A 184 9.84 18.07 -6.94
CA ALA A 184 11.12 18.76 -6.89
C ALA A 184 11.90 18.55 -8.20
N VAL A 185 12.04 17.31 -8.66
CA VAL A 185 12.70 16.98 -9.94
C VAL A 185 12.06 17.71 -11.11
N LYS A 186 10.71 17.74 -11.17
CA LYS A 186 9.97 18.46 -12.21
C LYS A 186 10.24 19.97 -12.18
N LYS A 187 10.22 20.58 -10.98
CA LYS A 187 10.36 22.04 -10.80
C LYS A 187 11.79 22.53 -11.01
N THR A 188 12.80 21.84 -10.48
CA THR A 188 14.20 22.24 -10.66
C THR A 188 14.72 21.93 -12.07
N GLY A 189 14.01 21.07 -12.80
CA GLY A 189 14.36 20.59 -14.12
C GLY A 189 15.46 19.55 -14.08
N LEU A 190 15.62 18.84 -15.20
CA LEU A 190 16.68 17.85 -15.43
C LEU A 190 18.04 18.49 -15.73
N ARG A 191 18.13 19.83 -15.67
CA ARG A 191 19.34 20.59 -16.03
C ARG A 191 20.43 20.39 -14.98
N THR A 192 21.50 19.72 -15.40
CA THR A 192 22.79 19.49 -14.75
C THR A 192 23.56 20.75 -14.31
N GLY A 193 22.99 21.96 -14.43
CA GLY A 193 23.71 23.23 -14.32
C GLY A 193 23.45 24.10 -13.08
N ARG A 194 22.39 23.87 -12.28
CA ARG A 194 22.14 24.69 -11.06
C ARG A 194 22.40 23.97 -9.74
N TYR A 195 22.25 22.66 -9.73
CA TYR A 195 22.78 21.78 -8.71
C TYR A 195 23.45 20.62 -9.46
N ARG A 196 24.77 20.47 -9.31
CA ARG A 196 25.50 19.35 -9.94
C ARG A 196 24.75 18.06 -9.65
N SER A 197 24.35 17.29 -10.66
CA SER A 197 23.70 15.97 -10.50
C SER A 197 24.57 14.99 -9.69
N THR A 198 25.88 15.27 -9.61
CA THR A 198 26.82 14.57 -8.72
C THR A 198 26.69 14.95 -7.23
N ALA A 199 26.04 16.05 -6.86
CA ALA A 199 25.92 16.48 -5.47
C ALA A 199 24.78 15.79 -4.71
N ALA A 200 23.67 15.46 -5.38
CA ALA A 200 22.55 14.73 -4.76
C ALA A 200 22.91 13.26 -4.49
N CYS A 201 23.67 12.62 -5.39
CA CYS A 201 24.07 11.21 -5.25
C CYS A 201 25.31 10.99 -4.34
N ARG A 202 26.10 12.04 -4.03
CA ARG A 202 27.36 11.91 -3.26
C ARG A 202 27.25 12.10 -1.74
N ARG A 203 26.07 12.44 -1.19
CA ARG A 203 25.93 12.73 0.26
C ARG A 203 25.40 11.58 1.13
N ALA A 204 25.11 10.40 0.56
CA ALA A 204 24.62 9.24 1.31
C ALA A 204 25.73 8.27 1.76
N GLY A 205 26.97 8.74 1.88
CA GLY A 205 28.11 7.90 2.25
C GLY A 205 29.23 8.70 2.90
N ARG A 206 29.04 9.05 4.18
CA ARG A 206 30.10 9.17 5.19
C ARG A 206 29.54 8.66 6.50
#